data_AF-A0A0C2F7A2-F1
#
_entry.id   AF-A0A0C2F7A2-F1
#
_cell.length_a   1.000
_cell.length_b   1.000
_cell.length_c   1.000
_cell.angle_alpha   90.00
_cell.angle_beta   90.00
_cell.angle_gamma   90.00
#
_symmetry.space_group_name_H-M   'P 1'
#
loop_
_entity.id
_entity.type
_entity.pdbx_description
1 polymer ?
#
loop_
_entity_poly.entity_id
_entity_poly.type
_entity_poly.pdbx_seq_one_letter_code
_entity_poly.pdbx_strand_id
1 'polypeptide(L)'
;MSIITKLPCEIINAVLRHVGSLQNLSSALLTCRHVYSSFQENPHVAVDILQRQIAPELLPYAVSVMEASRLGPRTDPTVQALLDKLNRELHTASQEAQELQRRALASQLATMPFPLLSQMSHIHDVIHSFVTAFSASAWTLLSSRIVPAHSGEGVSLSPKEYIRFCRAFYRMELYFRLFPHSDSLDEETSSGAPFLRMFPAWENEAIGCVQDFLELQFSKGAIVLLALMLIVFLLIFHANYDS
;
A
#
# COMPACT_ATOMS: atom_id res chain seq x y z
N MET A 1 24.90 -5.91 -29.89
CA MET A 1 25.22 -5.38 -28.55
C MET A 1 24.40 -4.14 -28.31
N SER A 2 23.64 -4.07 -27.21
CA SER A 2 22.79 -2.91 -26.91
C SER A 2 23.63 -1.67 -26.60
N ILE A 3 23.19 -0.49 -27.03
CA ILE A 3 23.84 0.81 -26.77
C ILE A 3 23.91 1.10 -25.26
N ILE A 4 22.93 0.60 -24.50
CA ILE A 4 22.78 0.89 -23.07
C ILE A 4 23.93 0.32 -22.22
N THR A 5 24.56 -0.78 -22.64
CA THR A 5 25.68 -1.40 -21.91
C THR A 5 27.02 -0.70 -22.14
N LYS A 6 27.04 0.35 -22.96
CA LYS A 6 28.22 1.18 -23.23
C LYS A 6 28.16 2.53 -22.52
N LEU A 7 27.04 2.83 -21.85
CA LEU A 7 26.88 4.08 -21.12
C LEU A 7 27.63 4.03 -19.77
N PRO A 8 28.17 5.17 -19.32
CA PRO A 8 28.72 5.30 -17.97
C PRO A 8 27.68 4.99 -16.89
N CYS A 9 28.13 4.49 -15.73
CA CYS A 9 27.27 4.10 -14.63
C CYS A 9 26.41 5.27 -14.12
N GLU A 10 26.90 6.51 -14.18
CA GLU A 10 26.18 7.72 -13.78
C GLU A 10 24.95 7.97 -14.65
N ILE A 11 25.09 7.75 -15.96
CA ILE A 11 23.99 7.90 -16.93
C ILE A 11 22.96 6.80 -16.71
N ILE A 12 23.39 5.56 -16.48
CA ILE A 12 22.50 4.45 -16.16
C ILE A 12 21.75 4.73 -14.86
N ASN A 13 22.44 5.17 -13.81
CA ASN A 13 21.81 5.52 -12.54
C ASN A 13 20.83 6.68 -12.69
N ALA A 14 21.14 7.70 -13.51
CA ALA A 14 20.18 8.76 -13.83
C ALA A 14 18.93 8.22 -14.53
N VAL A 15 19.08 7.28 -15.48
CA VAL A 15 17.93 6.61 -16.11
C VAL A 15 17.14 5.77 -15.10
N LEU A 16 17.82 4.99 -14.27
CA LEU A 16 17.20 4.16 -13.24
C LEU A 16 16.41 5.02 -12.23
N ARG A 17 16.88 6.21 -11.90
CA ARG A 17 16.15 7.18 -11.06
C ARG A 17 14.83 7.64 -11.65
N HIS A 18 14.60 7.50 -12.94
CA HIS A 18 13.33 7.87 -13.56
C HIS A 18 12.40 6.68 -13.79
N VAL A 19 12.81 5.48 -13.39
CA VAL A 19 11.93 4.31 -13.37
C VAL A 19 10.78 4.58 -12.39
N GLY A 20 9.56 4.22 -12.80
CA GLY A 20 8.33 4.65 -12.12
C GLY A 20 8.06 3.98 -10.77
N SER A 21 8.55 2.76 -10.54
CA SER A 21 8.33 2.00 -9.30
C SER A 21 9.52 1.10 -8.99
N LEU A 22 9.63 0.61 -7.74
CA LEU A 22 10.69 -0.34 -7.39
C LEU A 22 10.49 -1.71 -8.04
N GLN A 23 9.28 -2.08 -8.42
CA GLN A 23 9.03 -3.30 -9.19
C GLN A 23 9.60 -3.20 -10.61
N ASN A 24 9.45 -2.03 -11.25
CA ASN A 24 10.08 -1.75 -12.53
C ASN A 24 11.61 -1.66 -12.41
N LEU A 25 12.12 -1.11 -11.29
CA LEU A 25 13.55 -1.12 -11.01
C LEU A 25 14.06 -2.56 -10.89
N SER A 26 13.38 -3.41 -10.12
CA SER A 26 13.75 -4.82 -9.95
C SER A 26 13.80 -5.54 -11.29
N SER A 27 12.82 -5.32 -12.15
CA SER A 27 12.80 -5.85 -13.52
C SER A 27 13.99 -5.34 -14.34
N ALA A 28 14.31 -4.04 -14.26
CA ALA A 28 15.46 -3.44 -14.93
C ALA A 28 16.80 -4.03 -14.46
N LEU A 29 16.96 -4.25 -13.15
CA LEU A 29 18.17 -4.86 -12.57
C LEU A 29 18.40 -6.29 -13.07
N LEU A 30 17.32 -7.02 -13.38
CA LEU A 30 17.40 -8.38 -13.93
C LEU A 30 17.72 -8.43 -15.43
N THR A 31 17.69 -7.30 -16.15
CA THR A 31 17.91 -7.29 -17.60
C THR A 31 19.36 -7.57 -17.99
N CYS A 32 20.32 -6.98 -17.29
CA CYS A 32 21.74 -7.24 -17.55
C CYS A 32 22.65 -6.89 -16.36
N ARG A 33 23.83 -7.52 -16.36
CA ARG A 33 24.85 -7.33 -15.32
C ARG A 33 25.33 -5.88 -15.19
N HIS A 34 25.43 -5.14 -16.30
CA HIS A 34 25.91 -3.75 -16.30
C HIS A 34 24.95 -2.82 -15.54
N VAL A 35 23.65 -2.98 -15.76
CA VAL A 35 22.60 -2.23 -15.04
C VAL A 35 22.63 -2.57 -13.54
N TYR A 36 22.78 -3.86 -13.22
CA TYR A 36 22.92 -4.29 -11.83
C TYR A 36 24.16 -3.70 -11.14
N SER A 37 25.34 -3.72 -11.80
CA SER A 37 26.56 -3.14 -11.24
C SER A 37 26.46 -1.62 -11.07
N SER A 38 25.87 -0.89 -12.03
CA SER A 38 25.65 0.55 -11.87
C SER A 38 24.77 0.86 -10.66
N PHE A 39 23.71 0.06 -10.42
CA PHE A 39 22.88 0.20 -9.23
C PHE A 39 23.65 -0.09 -7.93
N GLN A 40 24.54 -1.09 -7.91
CA GLN A 40 25.36 -1.36 -6.73
C GLN A 40 26.29 -0.20 -6.36
N GLU A 41 26.72 0.62 -7.33
CA GLU A 41 27.50 1.83 -7.07
C GLU A 41 26.67 2.95 -6.42
N ASN A 42 25.35 2.96 -6.65
CA ASN A 42 24.45 3.97 -6.08
C ASN A 42 23.07 3.38 -5.72
N PRO A 43 22.94 2.70 -4.58
CA PRO A 43 21.67 2.10 -4.16
C PRO A 43 20.62 3.14 -3.74
N HIS A 44 21.00 4.41 -3.53
CA HIS A 44 20.08 5.49 -3.16
C HIS A 44 19.01 5.76 -4.22
N VAL A 45 19.23 5.29 -5.46
CA VAL A 45 18.22 5.31 -6.53
C VAL A 45 16.90 4.67 -6.07
N ALA A 46 16.94 3.62 -5.26
CA ALA A 46 15.72 2.99 -4.74
C ALA A 46 14.95 3.90 -3.79
N VAL A 47 15.66 4.67 -2.95
CA VAL A 47 15.05 5.62 -2.01
C VAL A 47 14.42 6.78 -2.78
N ASP A 48 15.11 7.29 -3.80
CA ASP A 48 14.62 8.36 -4.68
C ASP A 48 13.33 7.96 -5.41
N ILE A 49 13.22 6.70 -5.84
CA ILE A 49 11.99 6.15 -6.45
C ILE A 49 10.87 6.09 -5.41
N LEU A 50 11.16 5.55 -4.22
CA LEU A 50 10.15 5.34 -3.19
C LEU A 50 9.57 6.66 -2.66
N GLN A 51 10.41 7.70 -2.51
CA GLN A 51 9.99 9.03 -2.08
C GLN A 51 9.15 9.76 -3.14
N ARG A 52 9.29 9.41 -4.42
CA ARG A 52 8.41 9.93 -5.49
C ARG A 52 7.11 9.15 -5.58
N GLN A 53 7.15 7.85 -5.27
CA GLN A 53 5.98 6.97 -5.29
C GLN A 53 5.06 7.23 -4.09
N ILE A 54 5.62 7.39 -2.89
CA ILE A 54 4.87 7.56 -1.64
C ILE A 54 4.95 9.01 -1.19
N ALA A 55 3.80 9.68 -1.14
CA ALA A 55 3.72 11.05 -0.64
C ALA A 55 4.26 11.16 0.80
N PRO A 56 4.97 12.26 1.15
CA PRO A 56 5.56 12.44 2.49
C PRO A 56 4.58 12.24 3.64
N GLU A 57 3.31 12.63 3.45
CA GLU A 57 2.22 12.52 4.42
C GLU A 57 1.75 11.08 4.68
N LEU A 58 2.15 10.14 3.82
CA LEU A 58 1.88 8.71 3.93
C LEU A 58 3.09 7.93 4.48
N LEU A 59 4.29 8.52 4.50
CA LEU A 59 5.50 7.84 4.97
C LEU A 59 5.42 7.31 6.40
N PRO A 60 4.89 8.06 7.41
CA PRO A 60 4.74 7.52 8.77
C PRO A 60 3.92 6.23 8.80
N TYR A 61 2.85 6.18 8.00
CA TYR A 61 2.00 5.00 7.89
C TYR A 61 2.71 3.84 7.19
N ALA A 62 3.37 4.10 6.07
CA ALA A 62 4.10 3.08 5.32
C ALA A 62 5.22 2.46 6.16
N VAL A 63 6.00 3.28 6.87
CA VAL A 63 7.05 2.83 7.79
C VAL A 63 6.44 2.03 8.96
N SER A 64 5.36 2.50 9.56
CA SER A 64 4.69 1.79 10.66
C SER A 64 4.16 0.43 10.23
N VAL A 65 3.63 0.32 9.00
CA VAL A 65 3.23 -0.93 8.37
C VAL A 65 4.42 -1.90 8.22
N MET A 66 5.57 -1.40 7.79
CA MET A 66 6.79 -2.20 7.66
C MET A 66 7.32 -2.66 9.01
N GLU A 67 7.28 -1.80 10.02
CA GLU A 67 7.67 -2.14 11.39
C GLU A 67 6.71 -3.17 11.99
N ALA A 68 5.39 -3.00 11.81
CA ALA A 68 4.38 -3.95 12.24
C ALA A 68 4.52 -5.32 11.59
N SER A 69 4.96 -5.39 10.32
CA SER A 69 5.24 -6.65 9.61
C SER A 69 6.39 -7.44 10.24
N ARG A 70 7.29 -6.74 10.94
CA ARG A 70 8.52 -7.29 11.52
C ARG A 70 8.46 -7.37 13.04
N LEU A 71 7.37 -6.93 13.66
CA LEU A 71 7.13 -7.14 15.07
C LEU A 71 7.19 -8.65 15.34
N GLY A 72 7.96 -9.03 16.35
CA GLY A 72 8.04 -10.42 16.82
C GLY A 72 6.74 -10.85 17.52
N PRO A 73 6.78 -11.51 18.69
CA PRO A 73 5.55 -11.77 19.43
C PRO A 73 4.85 -10.44 19.72
N ARG A 74 3.61 -10.31 19.23
CA ARG A 74 2.79 -9.10 19.36
C ARG A 74 2.27 -9.06 20.78
N THR A 75 3.03 -8.38 21.62
CA THR A 75 2.65 -8.12 23.01
C THR A 75 2.17 -6.69 23.13
N ASP A 76 1.22 -6.44 24.03
CA ASP A 76 0.69 -5.10 24.32
C ASP A 76 1.77 -3.99 24.41
N PRO A 77 2.91 -4.15 25.11
CA PRO A 77 3.93 -3.10 25.16
C PRO A 77 4.58 -2.84 23.81
N THR A 78 4.80 -3.86 22.98
CA THR A 78 5.41 -3.69 21.66
C THR A 78 4.47 -3.02 20.67
N VAL A 79 3.17 -3.34 20.74
CA VAL A 79 2.13 -2.69 19.95
C VAL A 79 1.98 -1.24 20.38
N GLN A 80 1.87 -0.99 21.69
CA GLN A 80 1.72 0.37 22.23
C GLN A 80 2.93 1.26 21.88
N ALA A 81 4.15 0.75 21.96
CA ALA A 81 5.34 1.53 21.60
C ALA A 81 5.33 1.98 20.12
N LEU A 82 4.83 1.12 19.22
CA LEU A 82 4.68 1.47 17.81
C LEU A 82 3.55 2.48 17.59
N LEU A 83 2.41 2.33 18.28
CA LEU A 83 1.31 3.30 18.22
C LEU A 83 1.74 4.66 18.76
N ASP A 84 2.46 4.71 19.89
CA ASP A 84 2.97 5.95 20.46
C ASP A 84 3.96 6.63 19.51
N LYS A 85 4.79 5.86 18.81
CA LYS A 85 5.69 6.37 17.77
C LYS A 85 4.91 6.98 16.61
N LEU A 86 3.94 6.25 16.06
CA LEU A 86 3.09 6.76 14.98
C LEU A 86 2.32 8.01 15.42
N ASN A 87 1.76 8.03 16.62
CA ASN A 87 1.03 9.16 17.16
C ASN A 87 1.92 10.42 17.24
N ARG A 88 3.15 10.28 17.74
CA ARG A 88 4.13 11.39 17.75
C ARG A 88 4.43 11.89 16.36
N GLU A 89 4.60 10.99 15.39
CA GLU A 89 4.87 11.33 13.99
C GLU A 89 3.69 12.01 13.29
N LEU A 90 2.44 11.70 13.67
CA LEU A 90 1.25 12.29 13.05
C LEU A 90 0.89 13.67 13.64
N HIS A 91 1.15 13.88 14.92
CA HIS A 91 0.71 15.07 15.66
C HIS A 91 1.82 16.09 15.94
N THR A 92 2.92 16.04 15.19
CA THR A 92 3.98 17.05 15.25
C THR A 92 3.43 18.44 14.92
N ALA A 93 3.34 19.31 15.95
CA ALA A 93 2.61 20.57 15.89
C ALA A 93 3.36 21.73 15.21
N SER A 94 4.69 21.74 15.26
CA SER A 94 5.50 22.82 14.65
C SER A 94 6.01 22.45 13.26
N GLN A 95 6.05 23.43 12.35
CA GLN A 95 6.58 23.23 10.99
C GLN A 95 8.05 22.79 10.99
N GLU A 96 8.85 23.33 11.89
CA GLU A 96 10.26 22.95 12.05
C GLU A 96 10.41 21.48 12.44
N ALA A 97 9.58 21.00 13.37
CA ALA A 97 9.60 19.61 13.79
C ALA A 97 9.07 18.67 12.68
N GLN A 98 8.10 19.10 11.88
CA GLN A 98 7.63 18.34 10.71
C GLN A 98 8.74 18.14 9.67
N GLU A 99 9.51 19.19 9.35
CA GLU A 99 10.62 19.07 8.40
C GLU A 99 11.77 18.22 8.98
N LEU A 100 12.08 18.36 10.28
CA LEU A 100 13.05 17.49 10.95
C LEU A 100 12.63 16.02 10.87
N GLN A 101 11.36 15.74 11.14
CA GLN A 101 10.79 14.40 11.05
C GLN A 101 10.83 13.86 9.63
N ARG A 102 10.51 14.68 8.62
CA ARG A 102 10.60 14.28 7.21
C ARG A 102 12.02 13.86 6.83
N ARG A 103 13.03 14.60 7.32
CA ARG A 103 14.45 14.26 7.14
C ARG A 103 14.84 12.99 7.88
N ALA A 104 14.32 12.79 9.10
CA ALA A 104 14.56 11.57 9.87
C ALA A 104 13.95 10.33 9.21
N LEU A 105 12.74 10.43 8.64
CA LEU A 105 12.13 9.37 7.86
C LEU A 105 12.92 9.09 6.58
N ALA A 106 13.35 10.14 5.87
CA ALA A 106 14.18 10.00 4.68
C ALA A 106 15.52 9.30 4.98
N SER A 107 16.18 9.64 6.09
CA SER A 107 17.41 8.96 6.51
C SER A 107 17.13 7.52 6.93
N GLN A 108 16.01 7.25 7.61
CA GLN A 108 15.58 5.89 7.94
C GLN A 108 15.44 5.04 6.67
N LEU A 109 14.75 5.54 5.64
CA LEU A 109 14.61 4.85 4.35
C LEU A 109 15.96 4.58 3.68
N ALA A 110 16.90 5.52 3.76
CA ALA A 110 18.24 5.33 3.20
C ALA A 110 19.05 4.21 3.85
N THR A 111 18.72 3.85 5.09
CA THR A 111 19.36 2.73 5.80
C THR A 111 18.63 1.39 5.61
N MET A 112 17.43 1.39 5.04
CA MET A 112 16.65 0.16 4.87
C MET A 112 17.20 -0.71 3.74
N PRO A 113 17.23 -2.05 3.92
CA PRO A 113 17.68 -2.95 2.87
C PRO A 113 16.67 -2.98 1.71
N PHE A 114 17.16 -3.18 0.48
CA PHE A 114 16.34 -3.16 -0.74
C PHE A 114 15.08 -4.04 -0.69
N PRO A 115 15.10 -5.28 -0.16
CA PRO A 115 13.88 -6.10 -0.07
C PRO A 115 12.76 -5.43 0.74
N LEU A 116 13.11 -4.68 1.78
CA LEU A 116 12.16 -3.98 2.62
C LEU A 116 11.60 -2.75 1.90
N LEU A 117 12.44 -1.98 1.21
CA LEU A 117 12.01 -0.88 0.34
C LEU A 117 11.06 -1.39 -0.75
N SER A 118 11.40 -2.51 -1.39
CA SER A 118 10.58 -3.15 -2.41
C SER A 118 9.22 -3.62 -1.86
N GLN A 119 9.20 -4.20 -0.65
CA GLN A 119 7.94 -4.59 0.00
C GLN A 119 7.07 -3.37 0.31
N MET A 120 7.68 -2.27 0.77
CA MET A 120 6.96 -1.03 1.06
C MET A 120 6.36 -0.40 -0.21
N SER A 121 7.11 -0.40 -1.32
CA SER A 121 6.63 0.01 -2.65
C SER A 121 5.47 -0.86 -3.12
N HIS A 122 5.59 -2.18 -2.98
CA HIS A 122 4.54 -3.12 -3.37
C HIS A 122 3.24 -2.90 -2.58
N ILE A 123 3.33 -2.73 -1.26
CA ILE A 123 2.15 -2.42 -0.43
C ILE A 123 1.51 -1.10 -0.90
N HIS A 124 2.31 -0.09 -1.22
CA HIS A 124 1.79 1.17 -1.74
C HIS A 124 1.08 1.00 -3.08
N ASP A 125 1.61 0.21 -4.00
CA ASP A 125 0.97 -0.08 -5.30
C ASP A 125 -0.38 -0.79 -5.12
N VAL A 126 -0.45 -1.74 -4.18
CA VAL A 126 -1.70 -2.42 -3.81
C VAL A 126 -2.71 -1.42 -3.24
N ILE A 127 -2.28 -0.55 -2.32
CA ILE A 127 -3.13 0.50 -1.75
C ILE A 127 -3.61 1.46 -2.85
N HIS A 128 -2.74 1.92 -3.75
CA HIS A 128 -3.11 2.79 -4.86
C HIS A 128 -4.16 2.13 -5.76
N SER A 129 -3.99 0.83 -6.08
CA SER A 129 -4.97 0.05 -6.84
C SER A 129 -6.33 0.00 -6.13
N PHE A 130 -6.34 -0.27 -4.81
CA PHE A 130 -7.59 -0.28 -4.04
C PHE A 130 -8.23 1.10 -3.94
N VAL A 131 -7.46 2.16 -3.74
CA VAL A 131 -7.96 3.55 -3.72
C VAL A 131 -8.65 3.88 -5.04
N THR A 132 -8.03 3.51 -6.17
CA THR A 132 -8.59 3.75 -7.50
C THR A 132 -9.91 2.98 -7.70
N ALA A 133 -9.95 1.71 -7.31
CA ALA A 133 -11.16 0.88 -7.40
C ALA A 133 -12.26 1.35 -6.43
N PHE A 134 -11.88 1.77 -5.23
CA PHE A 134 -12.79 2.33 -4.22
C PHE A 134 -13.42 3.63 -4.73
N SER A 135 -12.63 4.56 -5.25
CA SER A 135 -13.14 5.82 -5.79
C SER A 135 -14.06 5.62 -6.99
N ALA A 136 -13.72 4.69 -7.90
CA ALA A 136 -14.56 4.36 -9.04
C ALA A 136 -15.90 3.74 -8.60
N SER A 137 -15.86 2.84 -7.61
CA SER A 137 -17.05 2.19 -7.05
C SER A 137 -17.95 3.19 -6.34
N ALA A 138 -17.37 4.04 -5.48
CA ALA A 138 -18.09 5.09 -4.76
C ALA A 138 -18.75 6.07 -5.74
N TRP A 139 -18.03 6.51 -6.78
CA TRP A 139 -18.58 7.39 -7.80
C TRP A 139 -19.73 6.75 -8.56
N THR A 140 -19.58 5.50 -9.00
CA THR A 140 -20.65 4.79 -9.72
C THR A 140 -21.92 4.70 -8.87
N LEU A 141 -21.78 4.42 -7.58
CA LEU A 141 -22.90 4.40 -6.63
C LEU A 141 -23.54 5.80 -6.48
N LEU A 142 -22.73 6.86 -6.35
CA LEU A 142 -23.23 8.23 -6.23
C LEU A 142 -23.93 8.69 -7.51
N SER A 143 -23.31 8.50 -8.68
CA SER A 143 -23.88 8.87 -9.98
C SER A 143 -25.19 8.14 -10.24
N SER A 144 -25.27 6.84 -9.90
CA SER A 144 -26.51 6.05 -10.07
C SER A 144 -27.69 6.56 -9.23
N ARG A 145 -27.42 7.27 -8.13
CA ARG A 145 -28.43 7.79 -7.20
C ARG A 145 -28.77 9.25 -7.42
N ILE A 146 -27.85 10.05 -7.96
CA ILE A 146 -27.94 11.52 -7.93
C ILE A 146 -28.04 12.14 -9.34
N VAL A 147 -27.45 11.54 -10.37
CA VAL A 147 -27.29 12.20 -11.68
C VAL A 147 -27.95 11.38 -12.80
N PRO A 148 -28.91 11.93 -13.58
CA PRO A 148 -29.36 11.27 -14.80
C PRO A 148 -28.19 11.16 -15.77
N ALA A 149 -27.92 9.93 -16.22
CA ALA A 149 -26.73 9.48 -16.94
C ALA A 149 -26.24 10.41 -18.05
N HIS A 150 -25.41 11.39 -17.72
CA HIS A 150 -24.65 12.17 -18.69
C HIS A 150 -23.19 12.28 -18.24
N SER A 151 -22.34 11.87 -19.18
CA SER A 151 -20.87 12.05 -19.22
C SER A 151 -20.06 10.96 -18.51
N GLY A 152 -19.43 10.09 -19.32
CA GLY A 152 -18.40 9.14 -18.91
C GLY A 152 -17.08 9.81 -18.54
N GLU A 153 -17.12 10.88 -17.73
CA GLU A 153 -15.93 11.44 -17.12
C GLU A 153 -15.46 10.50 -16.00
N GLY A 154 -14.22 10.03 -16.14
CA GLY A 154 -13.56 9.23 -15.12
C GLY A 154 -13.39 10.01 -13.81
N VAL A 155 -13.41 9.29 -12.69
CA VAL A 155 -13.19 9.89 -11.37
C VAL A 155 -11.75 10.36 -11.28
N SER A 156 -11.55 11.67 -11.16
CA SER A 156 -10.25 12.25 -10.81
C SER A 156 -10.29 12.75 -9.37
N LEU A 157 -9.62 12.04 -8.47
CA LEU A 157 -9.47 12.49 -7.09
C LEU A 157 -8.56 13.72 -7.03
N SER A 158 -8.91 14.69 -6.18
CA SER A 158 -7.94 15.71 -5.79
C SER A 158 -6.79 15.06 -5.00
N PRO A 159 -5.59 15.68 -4.97
CA PRO A 159 -4.46 15.15 -4.19
C PRO A 159 -4.81 14.92 -2.72
N LYS A 160 -5.63 15.80 -2.12
CA LYS A 160 -6.05 15.67 -0.72
C LYS A 160 -6.98 14.47 -0.49
N GLU A 161 -7.90 14.20 -1.43
CA GLU A 161 -8.80 13.04 -1.35
C GLU A 161 -8.03 11.75 -1.52
N TYR A 162 -7.12 11.69 -2.50
CA TYR A 162 -6.23 10.55 -2.69
C TYR A 162 -5.45 10.21 -1.42
N ILE A 163 -4.83 11.21 -0.78
CA ILE A 163 -4.10 11.02 0.49
C ILE A 163 -5.03 10.55 1.62
N ARG A 164 -6.24 11.09 1.72
CA ARG A 164 -7.23 10.64 2.74
C ARG A 164 -7.61 9.18 2.55
N PHE A 165 -7.88 8.74 1.32
CA PHE A 165 -8.19 7.34 1.04
C PHE A 165 -6.99 6.44 1.31
N CYS A 166 -5.80 6.83 0.86
CA CYS A 166 -4.57 6.09 1.18
C CYS A 166 -4.39 5.90 2.69
N ARG A 167 -4.60 6.95 3.50
CA ARG A 167 -4.51 6.85 4.96
C ARG A 167 -5.49 5.84 5.54
N ALA A 168 -6.73 5.80 5.05
CA ALA A 168 -7.72 4.82 5.51
C ALA A 168 -7.27 3.38 5.21
N PHE A 169 -6.80 3.11 3.99
CA PHE A 169 -6.25 1.80 3.63
C PHE A 169 -4.99 1.43 4.43
N TYR A 170 -4.06 2.36 4.63
CA TYR A 170 -2.90 2.13 5.48
C TYR A 170 -3.27 1.84 6.93
N ARG A 171 -4.28 2.52 7.48
CA ARG A 171 -4.77 2.27 8.85
C ARG A 171 -5.40 0.89 8.96
N MET A 172 -6.22 0.49 7.98
CA MET A 172 -6.79 -0.86 7.92
C MET A 172 -5.69 -1.93 7.88
N GLU A 173 -4.71 -1.72 7.01
CA GLU A 173 -3.58 -2.61 6.83
C GLU A 173 -2.69 -2.69 8.09
N LEU A 174 -2.48 -1.57 8.78
CA LEU A 174 -1.78 -1.54 10.07
C LEU A 174 -2.59 -2.24 11.17
N TYR A 175 -3.90 -2.03 11.22
CA TYR A 175 -4.80 -2.68 12.17
C TYR A 175 -4.70 -4.19 12.07
N PHE A 176 -4.86 -4.76 10.87
CA PHE A 176 -4.75 -6.20 10.65
C PHE A 176 -3.38 -6.77 11.02
N ARG A 177 -2.31 -5.99 10.84
CA ARG A 177 -0.96 -6.41 11.25
C ARG A 177 -0.73 -6.37 12.75
N LEU A 178 -1.40 -5.49 13.49
CA LEU A 178 -1.21 -5.35 14.93
C LEU A 178 -2.14 -6.25 15.73
N PHE A 179 -3.36 -6.44 15.24
CA PHE A 179 -4.42 -7.18 15.90
C PHE A 179 -4.87 -8.33 14.99
N PRO A 180 -4.04 -9.38 14.81
CA PRO A 180 -4.45 -10.54 14.04
C PRO A 180 -5.66 -11.21 14.71
N HIS A 181 -6.57 -11.74 13.90
CA HIS A 181 -7.70 -12.51 14.42
C HIS A 181 -7.16 -13.72 15.19
N SER A 182 -7.44 -13.79 16.49
CA SER A 182 -7.12 -14.98 17.27
C SER A 182 -8.35 -15.87 17.31
N ASP A 183 -8.23 -17.11 16.84
CA ASP A 183 -9.30 -18.12 16.95
C ASP A 183 -9.50 -18.59 18.41
N SER A 184 -8.71 -18.08 19.36
CA SER A 184 -8.81 -18.40 20.78
C SER A 184 -9.89 -17.57 21.49
N LEU A 185 -10.80 -18.24 22.18
CA LEU A 185 -11.90 -17.67 22.99
C LEU A 185 -11.45 -16.77 24.16
N ASP A 186 -10.15 -16.61 24.40
CA ASP A 186 -9.62 -15.67 25.40
C ASP A 186 -9.58 -14.25 24.79
N GLU A 187 -10.78 -13.67 24.61
CA GLU A 187 -11.06 -12.42 23.87
C GLU A 187 -10.53 -11.12 24.52
N GLU A 188 -9.94 -11.16 25.72
CA GLU A 188 -9.63 -9.93 26.44
C GLU A 188 -8.33 -9.23 26.01
N THR A 189 -7.42 -9.90 25.29
CA THR A 189 -6.08 -9.34 24.97
C THR A 189 -5.96 -8.72 23.56
N SER A 190 -6.99 -8.77 22.72
CA SER A 190 -6.94 -8.24 21.33
C SER A 190 -7.86 -7.04 21.10
N SER A 191 -8.02 -6.18 22.11
CA SER A 191 -8.84 -4.98 21.94
C SER A 191 -8.10 -3.98 21.04
N GLY A 192 -8.50 -3.87 19.78
CA GLY A 192 -8.09 -2.80 18.87
C GLY A 192 -8.52 -1.38 19.32
N ALA A 193 -9.17 -1.25 20.48
CA ALA A 193 -9.66 0.01 21.02
C ALA A 193 -8.58 1.09 21.21
N PRO A 194 -7.34 0.81 21.70
CA PRO A 194 -6.29 1.82 21.79
C PRO A 194 -5.93 2.42 20.43
N PHE A 195 -5.92 1.58 19.38
CA PHE A 195 -5.68 2.04 18.01
C PHE A 195 -6.80 2.97 17.51
N LEU A 196 -8.07 2.58 17.68
CA LEU A 196 -9.21 3.39 17.24
C LEU A 196 -9.32 4.71 18.02
N ARG A 197 -8.91 4.74 19.30
CA ARG A 197 -8.90 5.96 20.13
C ARG A 197 -7.85 6.99 19.70
N MET A 198 -6.86 6.58 18.91
CA MET A 198 -5.83 7.49 18.38
C MET A 198 -6.38 8.44 17.30
N PHE A 199 -7.51 8.08 16.67
CA PHE A 199 -8.06 8.82 15.54
C PHE A 199 -9.46 9.39 15.88
N PRO A 200 -9.83 10.55 15.30
CA PRO A 200 -11.18 11.08 15.44
C PRO A 200 -12.22 10.18 14.78
N ALA A 201 -13.48 10.27 15.23
CA ALA A 201 -14.57 9.39 14.81
C ALA A 201 -14.75 9.29 13.27
N TRP A 202 -14.61 10.41 12.55
CA TRP A 202 -14.73 10.42 11.09
C TRP A 202 -13.59 9.66 10.37
N GLU A 203 -12.40 9.58 10.97
CA GLU A 203 -11.30 8.76 10.42
C GLU A 203 -11.55 7.28 10.67
N ASN A 204 -12.14 6.93 11.82
CA ASN A 204 -12.56 5.56 12.11
C ASN A 204 -13.71 5.11 11.21
N GLU A 205 -14.66 5.99 10.91
CA GLU A 205 -15.72 5.73 9.93
C GLU A 205 -15.12 5.45 8.54
N ALA A 206 -14.09 6.20 8.13
CA ALA A 206 -13.40 5.92 6.86
C ALA A 206 -12.72 4.54 6.84
N ILE A 207 -12.22 4.03 7.97
CA ILE A 207 -11.71 2.66 8.09
C ILE A 207 -12.86 1.67 7.89
N GLY A 208 -14.02 1.90 8.51
CA GLY A 208 -15.22 1.09 8.31
C GLY A 208 -15.67 1.03 6.84
N CYS A 209 -15.70 2.16 6.15
CA CYS A 209 -16.00 2.22 4.72
C CYS A 209 -15.01 1.40 3.86
N VAL A 210 -13.73 1.41 4.23
CA VAL A 210 -12.70 0.60 3.56
C VAL A 210 -12.94 -0.89 3.83
N GLN A 211 -13.29 -1.26 5.06
CA GLN A 211 -13.64 -2.64 5.42
C GLN A 211 -14.83 -3.14 4.58
N ASP A 212 -15.94 -2.39 4.56
CA ASP A 212 -17.14 -2.74 3.78
C ASP A 212 -16.81 -2.93 2.29
N PHE A 213 -15.97 -2.03 1.75
CA PHE A 213 -15.50 -2.14 0.38
C PHE A 213 -14.68 -3.41 0.14
N LEU A 214 -13.72 -3.72 1.03
CA LEU A 214 -12.89 -4.91 0.91
C LEU A 214 -13.73 -6.18 1.01
N GLU A 215 -14.66 -6.26 1.97
CA GLU A 215 -15.60 -7.38 2.10
C GLU A 215 -16.44 -7.56 0.83
N LEU A 216 -16.90 -6.46 0.22
CA LEU A 216 -17.61 -6.50 -1.05
C LEU A 216 -16.72 -6.97 -2.22
N GLN A 217 -15.47 -6.53 -2.28
CA GLN A 217 -14.53 -6.98 -3.31
C GLN A 217 -14.17 -8.46 -3.15
N PHE A 218 -13.95 -8.92 -1.92
CA PHE A 218 -13.63 -10.33 -1.63
C PHE A 218 -14.84 -11.24 -1.84
N SER A 219 -16.05 -10.82 -1.49
CA SER A 219 -17.27 -11.58 -1.80
C SER A 219 -17.51 -11.67 -3.30
N LYS A 220 -17.32 -10.58 -4.06
CA LYS A 220 -17.36 -10.60 -5.53
C LYS A 220 -16.27 -11.49 -6.12
N GLY A 221 -15.05 -11.44 -5.60
CA GLY A 221 -13.94 -12.29 -6.02
C GLY A 221 -14.19 -13.77 -5.74
N ALA A 222 -14.76 -14.11 -4.59
CA ALA A 222 -15.20 -15.45 -4.24
C ALA A 222 -16.32 -15.94 -5.16
N ILE A 223 -17.26 -15.05 -5.53
CA ILE A 223 -18.29 -15.33 -6.53
C ILE A 223 -17.70 -15.54 -7.92
N VAL A 224 -16.66 -14.79 -8.32
CA VAL A 224 -15.97 -14.99 -9.60
C VAL A 224 -15.22 -16.33 -9.63
N LEU A 225 -14.57 -16.73 -8.53
CA LEU A 225 -13.98 -18.06 -8.39
C LEU A 225 -15.05 -19.17 -8.42
N LEU A 226 -16.16 -19.00 -7.70
CA LEU A 226 -17.28 -19.95 -7.74
C LEU A 226 -17.96 -20.00 -9.12
N ALA A 227 -18.08 -18.87 -9.82
CA ALA A 227 -18.63 -18.79 -11.18
C ALA A 227 -17.67 -19.40 -12.20
N LEU A 228 -16.35 -19.17 -12.08
CA LEU A 228 -15.34 -19.86 -12.88
C LEU A 228 -15.35 -21.36 -12.60
N MET A 229 -15.49 -21.78 -11.34
CA MET A 229 -15.63 -23.19 -10.99
C MET A 229 -16.93 -23.78 -11.51
N LEU A 230 -18.06 -23.06 -11.49
CA LEU A 230 -19.34 -23.47 -12.08
C LEU A 230 -19.28 -23.55 -13.60
N ILE A 231 -18.62 -22.61 -14.27
CA ILE A 231 -18.40 -22.63 -15.72
C ILE A 231 -17.49 -23.80 -16.10
N VAL A 232 -16.41 -24.05 -15.36
CA VAL A 232 -15.55 -25.22 -15.54
C VAL A 232 -16.32 -26.52 -15.27
N PHE A 233 -17.15 -26.56 -14.24
CA PHE A 233 -17.99 -27.72 -13.92
C PHE A 233 -19.04 -27.99 -15.01
N LEU A 234 -19.69 -26.94 -15.54
CA LEU A 234 -20.65 -27.04 -16.64
C LEU A 234 -19.97 -27.43 -17.96
N LEU A 235 -18.77 -26.93 -18.24
CA LEU A 235 -17.98 -27.32 -19.42
C LEU A 235 -17.49 -28.78 -19.34
N ILE A 236 -17.13 -29.26 -18.15
CA ILE A 236 -16.77 -30.67 -17.91
C ILE A 236 -18.01 -31.59 -17.99
N PHE A 237 -19.17 -31.12 -17.55
CA PHE A 237 -20.41 -31.90 -17.61
C PHE A 237 -20.98 -31.98 -19.03
N HIS A 238 -20.85 -30.93 -19.84
CA HIS A 238 -21.30 -30.96 -21.24
C HIS A 238 -20.39 -31.81 -22.13
N ALA A 239 -19.08 -31.84 -21.86
CA ALA A 239 -18.13 -32.67 -22.59
C ALA A 239 -18.26 -34.19 -22.32
N ASN A 240 -18.96 -34.59 -21.24
CA ASN A 240 -19.20 -36.00 -20.89
C ASN A 240 -20.60 -36.52 -21.28
N TYR A 241 -21.43 -35.70 -21.92
CA TYR A 241 -22.78 -36.10 -22.34
C TYR A 241 -22.92 -36.34 -23.85
N ASP A 242 -21.85 -36.12 -24.64
CA ASP A 242 -21.77 -36.38 -26.08
C ASP A 242 -20.81 -37.54 -26.41
N SER A 243 -20.83 -38.62 -25.62
CA SER A 243 -20.15 -39.91 -25.91
C SER A 243 -21.03 -41.07 -25.47
#